data_AF-A0A1F4MTA6-F1
#
_entry.id   AF-A0A1F4MTA6-F1
#
_cell.length_a   1.000
_cell.length_b   1.000
_cell.length_c   1.000
_cell.angle_alpha   90.00
_cell.angle_beta   90.00
_cell.angle_gamma   90.00
#
_symmetry.space_group_name_H-M   'P 1'
#
loop_
_entity.id
_entity.type
_entity.pdbx_description
1 polymer ?
#
loop_
_entity_poly.entity_id
_entity_poly.type
_entity_poly.pdbx_seq_one_letter_code
_entity_poly.pdbx_strand_id
1 'polypeptide(L)'
;MSSGDTARIHHHTARLEIIERLRLRDNVLVTFLGAIGALFGISFGTSVNKEILLVIPYLSLGAATIISQHQEVIGSLGQFLHNELQPFMNTINESAPQWDTSDALGRYMQQAIWLRTIGHLLLIITPALIALFLNWRHGFYSAFPEGPVWWSGILFTVLAIAVIIKSYKWRRSIQSSSK
;
A
#
# COMPACT_ATOMS: atom_id res chain seq x y z
N MET A 1 13.81 -32.36 16.35
CA MET A 1 12.70 -31.68 15.63
C MET A 1 12.38 -32.52 14.42
N SER A 2 11.13 -32.97 14.30
CA SER A 2 10.67 -33.62 13.08
C SER A 2 10.53 -32.59 11.95
N SER A 3 10.53 -33.05 10.70
CA SER A 3 10.28 -32.15 9.56
C SER A 3 8.89 -31.48 9.64
N GLY A 4 7.90 -32.16 10.24
CA GLY A 4 6.58 -31.58 10.53
C GLY A 4 6.63 -30.46 11.57
N ASP A 5 7.45 -30.59 12.62
CA ASP A 5 7.65 -29.51 13.60
C ASP A 5 8.20 -28.24 12.94
N THR A 6 9.22 -28.41 12.09
CA THR A 6 9.83 -27.30 11.35
C THR A 6 8.82 -26.62 10.42
N ALA A 7 8.01 -27.38 9.70
CA ALA A 7 7.01 -26.84 8.79
C ALA A 7 5.89 -26.11 9.53
N ARG A 8 5.43 -26.62 10.68
CA ARG A 8 4.48 -25.92 11.56
C ARG A 8 5.03 -24.59 12.07
N ILE A 9 6.30 -24.57 12.48
CA ILE A 9 6.98 -23.34 12.92
C ILE A 9 7.05 -22.34 11.76
N HIS A 10 7.46 -22.76 10.56
CA HIS A 10 7.51 -21.87 9.40
C HIS A 10 6.12 -21.32 9.02
N HIS A 11 5.08 -22.17 9.05
CA HIS A 11 3.70 -21.72 8.84
C HIS A 11 3.31 -20.64 9.85
N HIS A 12 3.56 -20.89 11.14
CA HIS A 12 3.23 -19.95 12.21
C HIS A 12 3.98 -18.62 12.07
N THR A 13 5.30 -18.67 11.83
CA THR A 13 6.14 -17.48 11.67
C THR A 13 5.71 -16.66 10.45
N ALA A 14 5.44 -17.29 9.30
CA ALA A 14 4.96 -16.59 8.11
C ALA A 14 3.61 -15.90 8.35
N ARG A 15 2.70 -16.53 9.12
CA ARG A 15 1.42 -15.90 9.51
C ARG A 15 1.60 -14.70 10.42
N LEU A 16 2.47 -14.81 11.43
CA LEU A 16 2.79 -13.69 12.32
C LEU A 16 3.36 -12.52 11.54
N GLU A 17 4.26 -12.79 10.59
CA GLU A 17 4.85 -11.77 9.72
C GLU A 17 3.79 -11.08 8.84
N ILE A 18 2.82 -11.83 8.29
CA ILE A 18 1.69 -11.24 7.54
C ILE A 18 0.88 -10.31 8.44
N ILE A 19 0.55 -10.74 9.67
CA ILE A 19 -0.22 -9.93 10.63
C ILE A 19 0.52 -8.65 10.98
N GLU A 20 1.83 -8.74 11.23
CA GLU A 20 2.64 -7.58 11.58
C GLU A 20 2.74 -6.61 10.41
N ARG A 21 2.94 -7.09 9.19
CA ARG A 21 2.94 -6.24 7.99
C ARG A 21 1.60 -5.58 7.71
N LEU A 22 0.49 -6.24 8.05
CA LEU A 22 -0.83 -5.62 7.97
C LEU A 22 -0.96 -4.44 8.95
N ARG A 23 -0.52 -4.62 10.20
CA ARG A 23 -0.50 -3.56 11.21
C ARG A 23 0.40 -2.40 10.81
N LEU A 24 1.61 -2.68 10.34
CA LEU A 24 2.55 -1.65 9.89
C LEU A 24 1.98 -0.84 8.71
N ARG A 25 1.36 -1.51 7.73
CA ARG A 25 0.68 -0.83 6.62
C ARG A 25 -0.42 0.11 7.11
N ASP A 26 -1.25 -0.36 8.03
CA ASP A 26 -2.38 0.45 8.54
C ASP A 26 -1.87 1.63 9.38
N ASN A 27 -0.78 1.43 10.14
CA ASN A 27 -0.09 2.51 10.83
C ASN A 27 0.46 3.56 9.86
N VAL A 28 1.08 3.14 8.74
CA VAL A 28 1.57 4.07 7.70
C VAL A 28 0.43 4.93 7.15
N LEU A 29 -0.75 4.33 6.89
CA LEU A 29 -1.93 5.07 6.44
C LEU A 29 -2.44 6.06 7.49
N VAL A 30 -2.55 5.64 8.75
CA VAL A 30 -3.02 6.51 9.85
C VAL A 30 -2.05 7.66 10.08
N THR A 31 -0.75 7.39 10.14
CA THR A 31 0.30 8.42 10.28
C THR A 31 0.28 9.39 9.12
N PHE A 32 0.15 8.88 7.88
CA PHE A 32 0.00 9.73 6.71
C PHE A 32 -1.22 10.64 6.84
N LEU A 33 -2.41 10.10 7.14
CA LEU A 33 -3.64 10.90 7.29
C LEU A 33 -3.53 11.94 8.41
N GLY A 34 -2.89 11.59 9.53
CA GLY A 34 -2.61 12.53 10.62
C GLY A 34 -1.68 13.67 10.18
N ALA A 35 -0.61 13.35 9.46
CA ALA A 35 0.30 14.36 8.91
C ALA A 35 -0.41 15.28 7.90
N ILE A 36 -1.22 14.72 7.00
CA ILE A 36 -2.02 15.48 6.05
C ILE A 36 -3.02 16.41 6.77
N GLY A 37 -3.73 15.89 7.78
CA GLY A 37 -4.67 16.68 8.59
C GLY A 37 -3.98 17.86 9.28
N ALA A 38 -2.79 17.63 9.86
CA ALA A 38 -1.99 18.69 10.48
C ALA A 38 -1.55 19.75 9.47
N LEU A 39 -1.06 19.35 8.29
CA LEU A 39 -0.62 20.27 7.24
C LEU A 39 -1.78 21.14 6.72
N PHE A 40 -2.95 20.54 6.48
CA PHE A 40 -4.15 21.31 6.12
C PHE A 40 -4.60 22.23 7.24
N GLY A 41 -4.58 21.78 8.49
CA GLY A 41 -4.90 22.61 9.67
C GLY A 41 -4.01 23.84 9.77
N ILE A 42 -2.69 23.67 9.62
CA ILE A 42 -1.72 24.77 9.63
C ILE A 42 -1.96 25.73 8.45
N SER A 43 -2.16 25.18 7.26
CA SER A 43 -2.35 25.97 6.03
C SER A 43 -3.63 26.80 6.03
N PHE A 44 -4.71 26.32 6.65
CA PHE A 44 -5.97 27.07 6.75
C PHE A 44 -6.04 27.96 7.99
N GLY A 45 -5.34 27.60 9.08
CA GLY A 45 -5.29 28.39 10.30
C GLY A 45 -4.43 29.64 10.19
N THR A 46 -3.45 29.65 9.28
CA THR A 46 -2.61 30.82 9.00
C THR A 46 -2.82 31.23 7.54
N SER A 47 -3.30 32.46 7.30
CA SER A 47 -3.59 32.94 5.94
C SER A 47 -2.36 33.07 5.02
N VAL A 48 -1.16 32.77 5.54
CA VAL A 48 0.12 33.17 4.96
C VAL A 48 0.88 32.02 4.29
N ASN A 49 0.58 30.74 4.56
CA ASN A 49 1.46 29.64 4.12
C ASN A 49 0.71 28.46 3.47
N LYS A 50 0.08 28.66 2.31
CA LYS A 50 -0.53 27.55 1.53
C LYS A 50 0.51 26.67 0.84
N GLU A 51 1.71 27.22 0.67
CA GLU A 51 2.89 26.62 0.08
C GLU A 51 3.34 25.38 0.86
N ILE A 52 3.06 25.32 2.17
CA ILE A 52 3.38 24.13 2.99
C ILE A 52 2.70 22.86 2.48
N LEU A 53 1.54 22.99 1.81
CA LEU A 53 0.82 21.86 1.23
C LEU A 53 1.58 21.22 0.06
N LEU A 54 2.54 21.91 -0.54
CA LEU A 54 3.37 21.36 -1.63
C LEU A 54 4.24 20.19 -1.18
N VAL A 55 4.41 19.94 0.12
CA VAL A 55 5.05 18.73 0.63
C VAL A 55 4.19 17.46 0.47
N ILE A 56 2.87 17.61 0.34
CA ILE A 56 1.91 16.49 0.34
C ILE A 56 2.14 15.49 -0.80
N PRO A 57 2.39 15.90 -2.06
CA PRO A 57 2.74 14.96 -3.13
C PRO A 57 3.96 14.07 -2.82
N TYR A 58 4.96 14.60 -2.13
CA TYR A 58 6.16 13.84 -1.75
C TYR A 58 5.83 12.79 -0.69
N LEU A 59 5.07 13.19 0.33
CA LEU A 59 4.56 12.26 1.35
C LEU A 59 3.67 11.18 0.72
N SER A 60 2.90 11.54 -0.30
CA SER A 60 1.99 10.62 -1.01
C SER A 60 2.77 9.55 -1.76
N LEU A 61 3.87 9.90 -2.43
CA LEU A 61 4.77 8.91 -3.05
C LEU A 61 5.42 8.00 -2.01
N GLY A 62 5.90 8.57 -0.90
CA GLY A 62 6.49 7.79 0.20
C GLY A 62 5.50 6.77 0.77
N ALA A 63 4.29 7.22 1.10
CA ALA A 63 3.22 6.36 1.60
C ALA A 63 2.84 5.28 0.57
N ALA A 64 2.63 5.65 -0.69
CA ALA A 64 2.30 4.70 -1.76
C ALA A 64 3.36 3.60 -1.91
N THR A 65 4.65 3.97 -1.83
CA THR A 65 5.78 3.03 -1.97
C THR A 65 5.86 2.07 -0.79
N ILE A 66 5.82 2.58 0.45
CA ILE A 66 5.89 1.76 1.66
C ILE A 66 4.69 0.80 1.72
N ILE A 67 3.49 1.31 1.47
CA ILE A 67 2.27 0.50 1.47
C ILE A 67 2.33 -0.59 0.38
N SER A 68 2.81 -0.25 -0.82
CA SER A 68 2.96 -1.23 -1.90
C SER A 68 3.97 -2.32 -1.56
N GLN A 69 5.10 -1.96 -0.94
CA GLN A 69 6.09 -2.93 -0.45
C GLN A 69 5.47 -3.89 0.58
N HIS A 70 4.73 -3.39 1.57
CA HIS A 70 4.06 -4.27 2.54
C HIS A 70 3.08 -5.23 1.86
N GLN A 71 2.31 -4.73 0.89
CA GLN A 71 1.37 -5.55 0.14
C GLN A 71 2.06 -6.63 -0.70
N GLU A 72 3.19 -6.30 -1.32
CA GLU A 72 3.98 -7.25 -2.10
C GLU A 72 4.53 -8.35 -1.20
N VAL A 73 5.13 -8.02 -0.06
CA VAL A 73 5.66 -9.06 0.84
C VAL A 73 4.54 -9.93 1.43
N ILE A 74 3.39 -9.36 1.79
CA ILE A 74 2.22 -10.14 2.24
C ILE A 74 1.78 -11.12 1.15
N GLY A 75 1.70 -10.67 -0.11
CA GLY A 75 1.33 -11.51 -1.23
C GLY A 75 2.32 -12.64 -1.47
N SER A 76 3.62 -12.36 -1.43
CA SER A 76 4.68 -13.35 -1.60
C SER A 76 4.69 -14.40 -0.48
N LEU A 77 4.45 -13.99 0.77
CA LEU A 77 4.30 -14.93 1.89
C LEU A 77 3.08 -15.83 1.70
N GLY A 78 1.96 -15.28 1.23
CA GLY A 78 0.79 -16.08 0.87
C GLY A 78 1.09 -17.11 -0.22
N GLN A 79 1.85 -16.71 -1.25
CA GLN A 79 2.29 -17.65 -2.29
C GLN A 79 3.22 -18.74 -1.76
N PHE A 80 4.18 -18.40 -0.90
CA PHE A 80 5.06 -19.40 -0.27
C PHE A 80 4.24 -20.43 0.53
N LEU A 81 3.28 -19.96 1.33
CA LEU A 81 2.41 -20.83 2.12
C LEU A 81 1.61 -21.79 1.24
N HIS A 82 1.08 -21.31 0.12
CA HIS A 82 0.24 -22.10 -0.78
C HIS A 82 1.03 -23.01 -1.73
N ASN A 83 2.09 -22.50 -2.36
CA ASN A 83 2.78 -23.18 -3.46
C ASN A 83 3.93 -24.06 -2.99
N GLU A 84 4.49 -23.81 -1.81
CA GLU A 84 5.67 -24.53 -1.30
C GLU A 84 5.35 -25.30 -0.02
N LEU A 85 4.84 -24.61 0.99
CA LEU A 85 4.64 -25.21 2.30
C LEU A 85 3.47 -26.19 2.33
N GLN A 86 2.34 -25.84 1.72
CA GLN A 86 1.17 -26.74 1.69
C GLN A 86 1.44 -28.06 0.94
N PRO A 87 2.06 -28.09 -0.26
CA PRO A 87 2.47 -29.34 -0.89
C PRO A 87 3.39 -30.16 0.00
N PHE A 88 4.36 -29.54 0.67
CA PHE A 88 5.22 -30.23 1.64
C PHE A 88 4.42 -30.82 2.81
N MET A 89 3.46 -30.09 3.39
CA MET A 89 2.60 -30.62 4.46
C MET A 89 1.74 -31.81 4.00
N ASN A 90 1.31 -31.81 2.74
CA ASN A 90 0.58 -32.94 2.15
C ASN A 90 1.45 -34.20 2.05
N THR A 91 2.76 -34.08 1.74
CA THR A 91 3.64 -35.26 1.62
C THR A 91 3.90 -35.96 2.96
N ILE A 92 3.82 -35.21 4.06
CA ILE A 92 3.98 -35.75 5.43
C ILE A 92 2.64 -36.08 6.12
N ASN A 93 1.51 -36.06 5.38
CA ASN A 93 0.16 -36.30 5.92
C ASN A 93 -0.27 -35.39 7.08
N GLU A 94 0.23 -34.15 7.11
CA GLU A 94 -0.14 -33.15 8.13
C GLU A 94 -0.99 -32.01 7.55
N SER A 95 -1.81 -32.30 6.54
CA SER A 95 -2.61 -31.29 5.86
C SER A 95 -3.90 -30.96 6.62
N ALA A 96 -4.16 -29.66 6.76
CA ALA A 96 -5.41 -29.13 7.29
C ALA A 96 -5.95 -28.07 6.33
N PRO A 97 -7.29 -27.87 6.25
CA PRO A 97 -7.87 -26.79 5.48
C PRO A 97 -7.29 -25.44 5.93
N GLN A 98 -6.75 -24.67 4.99
CA GLN A 98 -6.18 -23.35 5.27
C GLN A 98 -7.14 -22.26 4.81
N TRP A 99 -7.22 -21.17 5.56
CA TRP A 99 -8.03 -20.00 5.16
C TRP A 99 -7.64 -19.49 3.76
N ASP A 100 -6.35 -19.51 3.45
CA ASP A 100 -5.82 -18.98 2.17
C ASP A 100 -6.24 -19.81 0.96
N THR A 101 -6.60 -21.08 1.17
CA THR A 101 -7.10 -21.97 0.13
C THR A 101 -8.62 -22.10 0.15
N SER A 102 -9.31 -21.35 0.98
CA SER A 102 -10.77 -21.42 1.07
C SER A 102 -11.44 -20.78 -0.15
N ASP A 103 -12.46 -21.44 -0.69
CA ASP A 103 -13.32 -20.89 -1.75
C ASP A 103 -14.02 -19.59 -1.31
N ALA A 104 -14.29 -19.47 -0.01
CA ALA A 104 -14.84 -18.27 0.59
C ALA A 104 -13.92 -17.06 0.36
N LEU A 105 -12.62 -17.22 0.61
CA LEU A 105 -11.63 -16.18 0.33
C LEU A 105 -11.55 -15.89 -1.17
N GLY A 106 -11.47 -16.93 -2.00
CA GLY A 106 -11.38 -16.79 -3.47
C GLY A 106 -12.48 -15.91 -4.07
N ARG A 107 -13.73 -16.08 -3.60
CA ARG A 107 -14.88 -15.26 -4.04
C ARG A 107 -14.78 -13.80 -3.62
N TYR A 108 -14.23 -13.52 -2.44
CA TYR A 108 -14.11 -12.16 -1.91
C TYR A 108 -12.84 -11.43 -2.38
N MET A 109 -11.80 -12.17 -2.75
CA MET A 109 -10.45 -11.62 -2.90
C MET A 109 -10.36 -10.58 -4.03
N GLN A 110 -11.03 -10.80 -5.18
CA GLN A 110 -11.00 -9.86 -6.30
C GLN A 110 -11.65 -8.51 -5.92
N GLN A 111 -12.82 -8.56 -5.27
CA GLN A 111 -13.52 -7.37 -4.81
C GLN A 111 -12.69 -6.65 -3.72
N ALA A 112 -12.09 -7.39 -2.80
CA ALA A 112 -11.25 -6.84 -1.75
C ALA A 112 -10.00 -6.13 -2.31
N ILE A 113 -9.34 -6.67 -3.33
CA ILE A 113 -8.20 -6.02 -3.99
C ILE A 113 -8.63 -4.72 -4.68
N TRP A 114 -9.77 -4.75 -5.37
CA TRP A 114 -10.28 -3.59 -6.07
C TRP A 114 -10.68 -2.47 -5.10
N LEU A 115 -11.49 -2.78 -4.08
CA LEU A 115 -11.90 -1.83 -3.04
C LEU A 115 -10.69 -1.22 -2.32
N ARG A 116 -9.70 -2.05 -1.98
CA ARG A 116 -8.45 -1.57 -1.35
C ARG A 116 -7.68 -0.61 -2.25
N THR A 117 -7.60 -0.92 -3.55
CA THR A 117 -6.90 -0.06 -4.51
C THR A 117 -7.61 1.29 -4.65
N ILE A 118 -8.93 1.30 -4.69
CA ILE A 118 -9.72 2.54 -4.66
C ILE A 118 -9.51 3.31 -3.36
N GLY A 119 -9.56 2.62 -2.21
CA GLY A 119 -9.27 3.25 -0.92
C GLY A 119 -7.90 3.93 -0.90
N HIS A 120 -6.87 3.27 -1.43
CA HIS A 120 -5.52 3.85 -1.51
C HIS A 120 -5.45 5.03 -2.48
N LEU A 121 -6.08 4.93 -3.65
CA LEU A 121 -6.15 6.06 -4.58
C LEU A 121 -6.84 7.26 -3.93
N LEU A 122 -7.99 7.05 -3.29
CA LEU A 122 -8.73 8.13 -2.64
C LEU A 122 -7.96 8.74 -1.47
N LEU A 123 -7.42 7.93 -0.56
CA LEU A 123 -6.76 8.43 0.64
C LEU A 123 -5.40 9.05 0.36
N ILE A 124 -4.62 8.51 -0.58
CA ILE A 124 -3.24 8.96 -0.84
C ILE A 124 -3.20 10.04 -1.92
N ILE A 125 -3.96 9.91 -3.01
CA ILE A 125 -3.84 10.80 -4.18
C ILE A 125 -4.70 12.06 -4.01
N THR A 126 -5.90 11.95 -3.44
CA THR A 126 -6.80 13.11 -3.32
C THR A 126 -6.17 14.29 -2.56
N PRO A 127 -5.49 14.09 -1.41
CA PRO A 127 -4.80 15.19 -0.72
C PRO A 127 -3.73 15.87 -1.59
N ALA A 128 -2.97 15.11 -2.37
CA ALA A 128 -1.95 15.64 -3.26
C ALA A 128 -2.56 16.47 -4.39
N LEU A 129 -3.64 15.99 -5.00
CA LEU A 129 -4.36 16.74 -6.04
C LEU A 129 -4.97 18.04 -5.48
N ILE A 130 -5.56 18.00 -4.29
CA ILE A 130 -6.08 19.19 -3.62
C ILE A 130 -4.94 20.18 -3.34
N ALA A 131 -3.82 19.71 -2.80
CA ALA A 131 -2.66 20.55 -2.50
C ALA A 131 -2.10 21.25 -3.76
N LEU A 132 -1.94 20.50 -4.85
CA LEU A 132 -1.49 21.04 -6.14
C LEU A 132 -2.51 22.03 -6.72
N PHE A 133 -3.80 21.72 -6.62
CA PHE A 133 -4.87 22.61 -7.09
C PHE A 133 -4.90 23.91 -6.30
N LEU A 134 -4.80 23.88 -4.98
CA LEU A 134 -4.78 25.09 -4.15
C LEU A 134 -3.57 25.99 -4.44
N ASN A 135 -2.47 25.40 -4.91
CA ASN A 135 -1.21 26.07 -5.22
C ASN A 135 -0.95 26.24 -6.73
N TRP A 136 -1.98 26.09 -7.58
CA TRP A 136 -1.83 26.06 -9.04
C TRP A 136 -1.13 27.31 -9.62
N ARG A 137 -1.30 28.47 -8.99
CA ARG A 137 -0.66 29.72 -9.44
C ARG A 137 0.85 29.63 -9.42
N HIS A 138 1.45 28.87 -8.49
CA HIS A 138 2.89 28.71 -8.43
C HIS A 138 3.45 28.00 -9.68
N GLY A 139 2.70 27.07 -10.26
CA GLY A 139 3.12 26.35 -11.47
C GLY A 139 3.27 27.23 -12.71
N PHE A 140 2.55 28.35 -12.79
CA PHE A 140 2.49 29.22 -13.99
C PHE A 140 3.07 30.63 -13.78
N TYR A 141 3.02 31.16 -12.56
CA TYR A 141 3.32 32.57 -12.31
C TYR A 141 4.45 32.81 -11.30
N SER A 142 4.88 31.79 -10.55
CA SER A 142 5.96 31.96 -9.56
C SER A 142 7.32 31.62 -10.13
N ALA A 143 8.32 32.39 -9.67
CA ALA A 143 9.72 32.11 -9.94
C ALA A 143 10.23 30.95 -9.05
N PHE A 144 11.54 30.78 -9.00
CA PHE A 144 12.20 29.84 -8.11
C PHE A 144 12.03 30.30 -6.63
N PRO A 145 11.71 29.39 -5.68
CA PRO A 145 11.67 27.93 -5.81
C PRO A 145 10.28 27.30 -6.05
N GLU A 146 9.18 28.04 -5.94
CA GLU A 146 7.82 27.45 -5.81
C GLU A 146 7.35 26.77 -7.09
N GLY A 147 7.65 27.35 -8.26
CA GLY A 147 7.28 26.78 -9.56
C GLY A 147 7.86 25.39 -9.79
N PRO A 148 9.20 25.22 -9.70
CA PRO A 148 9.83 23.90 -9.77
C PRO A 148 9.28 22.90 -8.75
N VAL A 149 9.07 23.32 -7.50
CA VAL A 149 8.52 22.46 -6.43
C VAL A 149 7.12 21.95 -6.83
N TRP A 150 6.26 22.81 -7.36
CA TRP A 150 4.92 22.44 -7.82
C TRP A 150 4.96 21.41 -8.96
N TRP A 151 5.83 21.61 -9.96
CA TRP A 151 6.00 20.67 -11.08
C TRP A 151 6.56 19.32 -10.64
N SER A 152 7.55 19.31 -9.72
CA SER A 152 7.96 18.05 -9.10
C SER A 152 6.83 17.42 -8.29
N GLY A 153 5.96 18.20 -7.66
CA GLY A 153 4.76 17.69 -6.99
C GLY A 153 3.82 16.93 -7.95
N ILE A 154 3.60 17.42 -9.17
CA ILE A 154 2.88 16.66 -10.21
C ILE A 154 3.58 15.33 -10.50
N LEU A 155 4.89 15.38 -10.77
CA LEU A 155 5.67 14.18 -11.07
C LEU A 155 5.53 13.12 -9.97
N PHE A 156 5.67 13.52 -8.70
CA PHE A 156 5.57 12.63 -7.55
C PHE A 156 4.15 12.07 -7.39
N THR A 157 3.12 12.85 -7.68
CA THR A 157 1.72 12.38 -7.67
C THR A 157 1.48 11.32 -8.76
N VAL A 158 2.00 11.55 -9.98
CA VAL A 158 1.93 10.57 -11.08
C VAL A 158 2.69 9.28 -10.72
N LEU A 159 3.88 9.40 -10.14
CA LEU A 159 4.65 8.25 -9.67
C LEU A 159 3.90 7.47 -8.58
N ALA A 160 3.23 8.15 -7.65
CA ALA A 160 2.43 7.52 -6.61
C ALA A 160 1.26 6.71 -7.20
N ILE A 161 0.56 7.27 -8.20
CA ILE A 161 -0.49 6.57 -8.95
C ILE A 161 0.10 5.33 -9.66
N ALA A 162 1.25 5.50 -10.33
CA ALA A 162 1.90 4.40 -11.05
C ALA A 162 2.29 3.26 -10.11
N VAL A 163 2.81 3.56 -8.92
CA VAL A 163 3.13 2.58 -7.87
C VAL A 163 1.88 1.83 -7.42
N ILE A 164 0.77 2.52 -7.12
CA ILE A 164 -0.49 1.89 -6.71
C ILE A 164 -1.04 0.97 -7.81
N ILE A 165 -1.02 1.43 -9.07
CA ILE A 165 -1.49 0.65 -10.22
C ILE A 165 -0.60 -0.58 -10.46
N LYS A 166 0.73 -0.42 -10.38
CA LYS A 166 1.68 -1.55 -10.50
C LYS A 166 1.39 -2.60 -9.44
N SER A 167 1.21 -2.18 -8.19
CA SER A 167 0.90 -3.06 -7.07
C SER A 167 -0.44 -3.79 -7.26
N TYR A 168 -1.46 -3.11 -7.81
CA TYR A 168 -2.73 -3.74 -8.20
C TYR A 168 -2.55 -4.81 -9.28
N LYS A 169 -1.83 -4.50 -10.36
CA LYS A 169 -1.59 -5.44 -11.47
C LYS A 169 -0.86 -6.69 -11.00
N TRP A 170 0.17 -6.52 -10.17
CA TRP A 170 0.93 -7.63 -9.60
C TRP A 170 0.06 -8.53 -8.70
N ARG A 171 -0.78 -7.97 -7.83
CA ARG A 171 -1.70 -8.77 -7.02
C ARG A 171 -2.69 -9.56 -7.88
N ARG A 172 -3.18 -8.96 -8.96
CA ARG A 172 -4.09 -9.63 -9.88
C ARG A 172 -3.41 -10.77 -10.63
N SER A 173 -2.14 -10.62 -11.03
CA SER A 173 -1.39 -11.69 -11.71
C SER A 173 -1.16 -12.90 -10.79
N ILE A 174 -0.90 -12.66 -9.50
CA ILE A 174 -0.75 -13.74 -8.52
C ILE A 174 -2.02 -14.59 -8.42
N GLN A 175 -3.19 -13.96 -8.41
CA GLN A 175 -4.46 -14.67 -8.34
C GLN A 175 -4.76 -15.49 -9.60
N SER A 176 -4.32 -15.02 -10.77
CA SER A 176 -4.49 -15.80 -12.00
C SER A 176 -3.57 -17.01 -12.06
N SER A 177 -2.43 -16.99 -11.36
CA SER A 177 -1.50 -18.12 -11.31
C SER A 177 -1.85 -19.18 -10.27
N SER A 178 -2.74 -18.89 -9.31
CA SER A 178 -3.14 -19.80 -8.24
C SER A 178 -4.44 -20.57 -8.54
N LYS A 179 -4.90 -20.55 -9.79
CA LYS A 179 -6.05 -21.34 -10.28
C LYS A 179 -5.54 -22.46 -11.15
#